data_AF-X1SYK6-F1
#
_entry.id   AF-X1SYK6-F1
#
_cell.length_a   1.000
_cell.length_b   1.000
_cell.length_c   1.000
_cell.angle_alpha   90.00
_cell.angle_beta   90.00
_cell.angle_gamma   90.00
#
_symmetry.space_group_name_H-M   'P 1'
#
loop_
_entity.id
_entity.type
_entity.pdbx_description
1 polymer ?
#
loop_
_entity_poly.entity_id
_entity_poly.type
_entity_poly.pdbx_seq_one_letter_code
_entity_poly.pdbx_strand_id
1 'polypeptide(L)'
;PRENIEPFAYPRYPDGKDIGGVGYGYCLYVSRLAKDPVLTFEWLDTMASQTNEFIKLGYHQPRAKYSDGSQALDPELAKASIPYYDEVFKGELAKTAVWLSSTKGSQVEDAVWAAISSVIYGGGSVADSVATLQRDIRSVYE
;
A
#
# COMPACT_ATOMS: atom_id res chain seq x y z
N PRO A 1 -21.80 1.81 6.89
CA PRO A 1 -20.87 0.77 7.42
C PRO A 1 -21.65 -0.50 7.80
N ARG A 2 -21.05 -1.69 7.73
CA ARG A 2 -21.69 -2.89 8.27
C ARG A 2 -21.60 -2.85 9.79
N GLU A 3 -22.75 -2.84 10.47
CA GLU A 3 -22.82 -2.71 11.94
C GLU A 3 -22.28 -3.94 12.69
N ASN A 4 -22.10 -5.05 11.99
CA ASN A 4 -21.66 -6.32 12.55
C ASN A 4 -20.16 -6.59 12.35
N ILE A 5 -19.38 -5.59 11.92
CA ILE A 5 -17.94 -5.74 11.65
C ILE A 5 -17.20 -4.58 12.32
N GLU A 6 -16.33 -4.94 13.24
CA GLU A 6 -15.39 -4.01 13.88
C GLU A 6 -13.98 -4.32 13.36
N PRO A 7 -13.30 -3.34 12.74
CA PRO A 7 -11.91 -3.51 12.35
C PRO A 7 -11.01 -3.54 13.59
N PHE A 8 -9.88 -4.21 13.48
CA PHE A 8 -8.86 -4.27 14.52
C PHE A 8 -7.47 -4.16 13.87
N ALA A 9 -6.48 -3.69 14.64
CA ALA A 9 -5.11 -3.63 14.17
C ALA A 9 -4.60 -5.03 13.84
N TYR A 10 -3.85 -5.17 12.75
CA TYR A 10 -3.40 -6.49 12.33
C TYR A 10 -2.47 -7.11 13.41
N PRO A 11 -2.63 -8.40 13.77
CA PRO A 11 -1.85 -8.99 14.86
C PRO A 11 -0.35 -8.92 14.61
N ARG A 12 0.43 -8.65 15.66
CA ARG A 12 1.90 -8.61 15.60
C ARG A 12 2.48 -9.76 16.39
N TYR A 13 3.62 -10.28 15.92
CA TYR A 13 4.44 -11.16 16.75
C TYR A 13 5.03 -10.33 17.91
N PRO A 14 5.04 -10.85 19.15
CA PRO A 14 5.54 -10.12 20.31
C PRO A 14 6.99 -9.62 20.18
N ASP A 15 7.81 -10.35 19.42
CA ASP A 15 9.22 -10.09 19.13
C ASP A 15 9.47 -9.62 17.69
N GLY A 16 8.41 -9.45 16.90
CA GLY A 16 8.48 -9.01 15.51
C GLY A 16 8.64 -7.50 15.37
N LYS A 17 9.17 -7.05 14.23
CA LYS A 17 9.08 -5.63 13.85
C LYS A 17 7.62 -5.26 13.60
N ASP A 18 7.22 -4.09 14.07
CA ASP A 18 5.88 -3.54 13.81
C ASP A 18 5.79 -3.02 12.37
N ILE A 19 5.64 -3.96 11.43
CA ILE A 19 5.42 -3.69 10.01
C ILE A 19 3.95 -4.00 9.73
N GLY A 20 3.26 -3.03 9.13
CA GLY A 20 1.87 -3.17 8.72
C GLY A 20 1.72 -4.08 7.50
N GLY A 21 0.49 -4.17 7.00
CA GLY A 21 0.20 -4.88 5.75
C GLY A 21 0.82 -4.21 4.53
N VAL A 22 0.47 -4.71 3.34
CA VAL A 22 0.86 -4.08 2.08
C VAL A 22 0.12 -2.76 1.90
N GLY A 23 0.87 -1.69 1.69
CA GLY A 23 0.35 -0.39 1.26
C GLY A 23 -0.07 -0.49 -0.20
N TYR A 24 -1.37 -0.64 -0.43
CA TYR A 24 -1.95 -0.64 -1.77
C TYR A 24 -2.58 0.72 -2.06
N GLY A 25 -2.36 1.23 -3.27
CA GLY A 25 -2.91 2.49 -3.72
C GLY A 25 -3.11 2.48 -5.23
N TYR A 26 -4.06 3.28 -5.68
CA TYR A 26 -4.27 3.54 -7.10
C TYR A 26 -3.48 4.77 -7.52
N CYS A 27 -2.95 4.74 -8.73
CA CYS A 27 -2.31 5.89 -9.35
C CYS A 27 -2.80 6.03 -10.79
N LEU A 28 -2.74 7.26 -11.27
CA LEU A 28 -3.03 7.60 -12.66
C LEU A 28 -1.70 7.87 -13.37
N TYR A 29 -1.59 7.41 -14.61
CA TYR A 29 -0.38 7.54 -15.43
C TYR A 29 -0.66 8.38 -16.67
N VAL A 30 0.31 9.22 -17.04
CA VAL A 30 0.33 9.85 -18.36
C VAL A 30 0.94 8.87 -19.36
N SER A 31 0.19 8.52 -20.40
CA SER A 31 0.72 7.69 -21.48
C SER A 31 1.84 8.40 -22.23
N ARG A 32 2.91 7.68 -22.56
CA ARG A 32 3.97 8.18 -23.45
C ARG A 32 3.46 8.61 -24.83
N LEU A 33 2.27 8.13 -25.23
CA LEU A 33 1.63 8.46 -26.51
C LEU A 33 0.68 9.67 -26.42
N ALA A 34 0.56 10.32 -25.26
CA ALA A 34 -0.27 11.50 -25.08
C ALA A 34 0.13 12.58 -26.10
N LYS A 35 -0.87 13.14 -26.79
CA LYS A 35 -0.65 14.20 -27.79
C LYS A 35 -0.29 15.53 -27.15
N ASP A 36 -0.72 15.74 -25.92
CA ASP A 36 -0.33 16.86 -25.07
C ASP A 36 -0.02 16.35 -23.65
N PRO A 37 1.23 15.93 -23.38
CA PRO A 37 1.60 15.38 -22.08
C PRO A 37 1.59 16.44 -20.97
N VAL A 38 1.78 17.72 -21.29
CA VAL A 38 1.78 18.82 -20.31
C VAL A 38 0.37 19.04 -19.79
N LEU A 39 -0.60 19.24 -20.68
CA LEU A 39 -2.00 19.41 -20.29
C LEU A 39 -2.54 18.17 -19.57
N THR A 40 -2.14 16.97 -20.01
CA THR A 40 -2.53 15.73 -19.34
C THR A 40 -1.99 15.67 -17.92
N PHE A 41 -0.76 16.12 -17.69
CA PHE A 41 -0.18 16.17 -16.36
C PHE A 41 -0.85 17.22 -15.47
N GLU A 42 -1.14 18.42 -16.00
CA GLU A 42 -1.89 19.47 -15.29
C GLU A 42 -3.27 18.97 -14.84
N TRP A 43 -3.97 18.23 -15.70
CA TRP A 43 -5.24 17.60 -15.36
C TRP A 43 -5.08 16.57 -14.23
N LEU A 44 -4.06 15.72 -14.29
CA LEU A 44 -3.78 14.74 -13.23
C LEU A 44 -3.43 15.39 -11.90
N ASP A 45 -2.62 16.45 -11.89
CA ASP A 45 -2.28 17.17 -10.67
C ASP A 45 -3.52 17.85 -10.06
N THR A 46 -4.38 18.41 -10.92
CA THR A 46 -5.67 18.98 -10.50
C THR A 46 -6.55 17.92 -9.84
N MET A 47 -6.68 16.74 -10.45
CA MET A 47 -7.43 15.61 -9.88
C MET A 47 -6.82 15.15 -8.57
N ALA A 48 -5.50 14.94 -8.52
CA ALA A 48 -4.78 14.51 -7.32
C ALA A 48 -4.79 15.55 -6.19
N SER A 49 -5.23 16.78 -6.48
CA SER A 49 -5.41 17.86 -5.50
C SER A 49 -6.84 17.94 -4.95
N GLN A 50 -7.73 17.01 -5.29
CA GLN A 50 -9.08 16.93 -4.73
C GLN A 50 -9.16 15.99 -3.52
N THR A 51 -8.17 16.04 -2.62
CA THR A 51 -8.02 15.06 -1.51
C THR A 51 -9.27 14.93 -0.64
N ASN A 52 -9.96 16.04 -0.40
CA ASN A 52 -11.19 16.09 0.39
C ASN A 52 -12.39 15.45 -0.33
N GLU A 53 -12.43 15.45 -1.67
CA GLU A 53 -13.51 14.78 -2.40
C GLU A 53 -13.29 13.27 -2.44
N PHE A 54 -12.03 12.83 -2.56
CA PHE A 54 -11.68 11.40 -2.52
C PHE A 54 -11.95 10.75 -1.16
N ILE A 55 -11.59 11.43 -0.07
CA ILE A 55 -11.73 10.84 1.27
C ILE A 55 -13.19 10.59 1.65
N LYS A 56 -14.14 11.41 1.16
CA LYS A 56 -15.59 11.20 1.35
C LYS A 56 -16.08 9.89 0.74
N LEU A 57 -15.36 9.36 -0.24
CA LEU A 57 -15.63 8.08 -0.89
C LEU A 57 -14.81 6.93 -0.26
N GLY A 58 -14.06 7.19 0.81
CA GLY A 58 -13.18 6.23 1.48
C GLY A 58 -11.79 6.09 0.84
N TYR A 59 -11.44 6.92 -0.16
CA TYR A 59 -10.12 6.89 -0.78
C TYR A 59 -9.16 7.85 -0.06
N HIS A 60 -8.22 7.27 0.70
CA HIS A 60 -7.17 8.03 1.38
C HIS A 60 -6.09 8.46 0.37
N GLN A 61 -5.95 9.76 0.14
CA GLN A 61 -4.94 10.32 -0.76
C GLN A 61 -3.68 10.67 0.03
N PRO A 62 -2.47 10.28 -0.45
CA PRO A 62 -1.22 10.47 0.28
C PRO A 62 -0.72 11.93 0.29
N ARG A 63 -1.36 12.83 -0.44
CA ARG A 63 -0.96 14.23 -0.52
C ARG A 63 -1.25 14.93 0.82
N ALA A 64 -0.19 15.21 1.57
CA ALA A 64 -0.29 15.94 2.85
C ALA A 64 -0.42 17.46 2.66
N LYS A 65 0.21 18.01 1.61
CA LYS A 65 0.21 19.44 1.29
C LYS A 65 0.05 19.67 -0.21
N TYR A 66 -0.59 20.78 -0.58
CA TYR A 66 -0.55 21.29 -1.95
C TYR A 66 0.79 21.96 -2.26
N SER A 67 1.02 22.26 -3.54
CA SER A 67 2.27 22.85 -4.04
C SER A 67 2.56 24.23 -3.43
N ASP A 68 1.54 24.94 -2.98
CA ASP A 68 1.66 26.23 -2.26
C ASP A 68 1.95 26.07 -0.75
N GLY A 69 2.08 24.83 -0.28
CA GLY A 69 2.34 24.50 1.12
C GLY A 69 1.10 24.46 2.03
N SER A 70 -0.08 24.78 1.50
CA SER A 70 -1.33 24.68 2.23
C SER A 70 -1.74 23.21 2.45
N GLN A 71 -2.60 22.99 3.44
CA GLN A 71 -3.04 21.66 3.83
C GLN A 71 -3.92 21.04 2.74
N ALA A 72 -3.59 19.81 2.33
CA ALA A 72 -4.36 19.10 1.33
C ALA A 72 -5.58 18.39 1.92
N LEU A 73 -5.37 17.29 2.65
CA LEU A 73 -6.44 16.57 3.32
C LEU A 73 -6.82 17.23 4.66
N ASP A 74 -8.10 17.56 4.83
CA ASP A 74 -8.67 17.93 6.12
C ASP A 74 -8.70 16.70 7.05
N PRO A 75 -8.07 16.71 8.24
CA PRO A 75 -7.96 15.55 9.09
C PRO A 75 -9.30 15.19 9.74
N GLU A 76 -10.18 16.17 9.96
CA GLU A 76 -11.50 15.93 10.52
C GLU A 76 -12.40 15.26 9.48
N LEU A 77 -12.22 15.57 8.20
CA LEU A 77 -12.92 14.90 7.13
C LEU A 77 -12.48 13.43 6.98
N ALA A 78 -11.20 13.12 7.21
CA ALA A 78 -10.72 11.75 7.24
C ALA A 78 -11.37 10.92 8.36
N LYS A 79 -11.46 11.48 9.57
CA LYS A 79 -12.16 10.85 10.70
C LYS A 79 -13.65 10.64 10.43
N ALA A 80 -14.31 11.64 9.84
CA ALA A 80 -15.74 11.56 9.53
C ALA A 80 -16.05 10.53 8.43
N SER A 81 -15.12 10.34 7.49
CA SER A 81 -15.35 9.52 6.29
C SER A 81 -14.87 8.07 6.44
N ILE A 82 -13.88 7.81 7.31
CA ILE A 82 -13.34 6.48 7.56
C ILE A 82 -13.74 6.05 8.99
N PRO A 83 -14.65 5.09 9.15
CA PRO A 83 -14.94 4.50 10.46
C PRO A 83 -13.66 3.96 11.11
N TYR A 84 -13.49 4.15 12.42
CA TYR A 84 -12.31 3.68 13.17
C TYR A 84 -10.97 4.27 12.67
N TYR A 85 -10.99 5.50 12.13
CA TYR A 85 -9.79 6.11 11.57
C TYR A 85 -8.68 6.28 12.59
N ASP A 86 -8.97 6.89 13.75
CA ASP A 86 -7.94 7.15 14.77
C ASP A 86 -7.61 5.88 15.57
N GLU A 87 -8.57 4.96 15.71
CA GLU A 87 -8.44 3.73 16.48
C GLU A 87 -7.62 2.66 15.75
N VAL A 88 -7.76 2.56 14.41
CA VAL A 88 -7.16 1.49 13.61
C VAL A 88 -6.43 2.03 12.38
N PHE A 89 -7.15 2.66 11.45
CA PHE A 89 -6.65 2.85 10.08
C PHE A 89 -5.46 3.80 9.98
N LYS A 90 -5.47 4.92 10.71
CA LYS A 90 -4.37 5.90 10.70
C LYS A 90 -3.06 5.28 11.18
N GLY A 91 -3.13 4.44 12.22
CA GLY A 91 -1.97 3.72 12.75
C GLY A 91 -1.44 2.68 11.77
N GLU A 92 -2.32 1.89 11.17
CA GLU A 92 -1.93 0.86 10.20
C GLU A 92 -1.38 1.47 8.89
N LEU A 93 -1.96 2.57 8.40
CA LEU A 93 -1.46 3.32 7.23
C LEU A 93 -0.07 3.91 7.46
N ALA A 94 0.26 4.31 8.69
CA ALA A 94 1.60 4.81 9.01
C ALA A 94 2.67 3.70 9.00
N LYS A 95 2.26 2.43 9.06
CA LYS A 95 3.14 1.25 9.19
C LYS A 95 3.18 0.39 7.92
N THR A 96 2.35 0.68 6.93
CA THR A 96 2.24 -0.12 5.70
C THR A 96 3.60 -0.26 5.00
N ALA A 97 3.88 -1.48 4.54
CA ALA A 97 5.03 -1.76 3.70
C ALA A 97 4.70 -1.42 2.25
N VAL A 98 5.56 -0.65 1.58
CA VAL A 98 5.35 -0.27 0.18
C VAL A 98 5.57 -1.48 -0.73
N TRP A 99 4.65 -1.71 -1.67
CA TRP A 99 4.86 -2.73 -2.69
C TRP A 99 5.93 -2.27 -3.69
N LEU A 100 6.98 -3.09 -3.87
CA LEU A 100 8.02 -2.81 -4.87
C LEU A 100 7.48 -3.14 -6.26
N SER A 101 7.17 -2.10 -7.04
CA SER A 101 6.80 -2.25 -8.44
C SER A 101 8.03 -2.61 -9.28
N SER A 102 8.05 -3.84 -9.81
CA SER A 102 9.13 -4.36 -10.65
C SER A 102 8.53 -5.03 -11.90
N THR A 103 9.24 -4.97 -13.02
CA THR A 103 8.89 -5.77 -14.21
C THR A 103 9.02 -7.27 -13.97
N LYS A 104 9.64 -7.65 -12.84
CA LYS A 104 9.76 -9.03 -12.34
C LYS A 104 8.85 -9.31 -11.13
N GLY A 105 7.85 -8.46 -10.89
CA GLY A 105 6.98 -8.54 -9.70
C GLY A 105 6.33 -9.91 -9.53
N SER A 106 5.77 -10.48 -10.61
CA SER A 106 5.12 -11.79 -10.54
C SER A 106 6.08 -12.92 -10.17
N GLN A 107 7.33 -12.89 -10.66
CA GLN A 107 8.34 -13.89 -10.29
C GLN A 107 8.74 -13.78 -8.81
N VAL A 108 8.80 -12.56 -8.29
CA VAL A 108 9.04 -12.33 -6.86
C VAL A 108 7.86 -12.84 -6.03
N GLU A 109 6.63 -12.58 -6.47
CA GLU A 109 5.41 -13.11 -5.83
C GLU A 109 5.40 -14.65 -5.80
N ASP A 110 5.72 -15.29 -6.92
CA ASP A 110 5.80 -16.75 -7.02
C ASP A 110 6.85 -17.32 -6.06
N ALA A 111 8.03 -16.70 -5.98
CA ALA A 111 9.09 -17.12 -5.06
C ALA A 111 8.66 -16.98 -3.58
N VAL A 112 8.00 -15.88 -3.23
CA VAL A 112 7.43 -15.66 -1.88
C VAL A 112 6.38 -16.72 -1.57
N TRP A 113 5.47 -17.01 -2.50
CA TRP A 113 4.44 -18.02 -2.31
C TRP A 113 5.00 -19.43 -2.17
N ALA A 114 6.02 -19.79 -2.97
CA ALA A 114 6.70 -21.07 -2.87
C ALA A 114 7.36 -21.24 -1.49
N ALA A 115 8.04 -20.20 -1.00
CA ALA A 115 8.66 -20.21 0.32
C ALA A 115 7.62 -20.41 1.44
N ILE A 116 6.56 -19.59 1.47
CA ILE A 116 5.47 -19.71 2.45
C ILE A 116 4.84 -21.11 2.42
N SER A 117 4.56 -21.62 1.21
CA SER A 117 3.91 -22.93 1.03
C SER A 117 4.79 -24.08 1.50
N SER A 118 6.12 -23.99 1.30
CA SER A 118 7.06 -25.01 1.76
C SER A 118 7.04 -25.21 3.27
N VAL A 119 6.77 -24.14 4.03
CA VAL A 119 6.65 -24.17 5.49
C VAL A 119 5.23 -24.60 5.90
N ILE A 120 4.20 -23.87 5.47
CA ILE A 120 2.83 -24.05 5.94
C ILE A 120 2.26 -25.41 5.53
N TYR A 121 2.47 -25.80 4.27
CA TYR A 121 1.90 -27.03 3.71
C TYR A 121 2.91 -28.16 3.58
N GLY A 122 4.19 -27.83 3.41
CA GLY A 122 5.27 -28.80 3.30
C GLY A 122 5.90 -29.24 4.62
N GLY A 123 5.63 -28.54 5.72
CA GLY A 123 6.24 -28.81 7.03
C GLY A 123 7.75 -28.52 7.07
N GLY A 124 8.26 -27.72 6.13
CA GLY A 124 9.66 -27.34 6.04
C GLY A 124 10.11 -26.38 7.14
N SER A 125 11.43 -26.23 7.29
CA SER A 125 12.05 -25.28 8.20
C SER A 125 11.88 -23.84 7.70
N VAL A 126 11.50 -22.92 8.59
CA VAL A 126 11.45 -21.48 8.30
C VAL A 126 12.83 -20.96 7.85
N ALA A 127 13.92 -21.42 8.49
CA ALA A 127 15.27 -20.96 8.16
C ALA A 127 15.66 -21.35 6.72
N ASP A 128 15.38 -22.60 6.33
CA ASP A 128 15.70 -23.11 4.99
C ASP A 128 14.83 -22.43 3.92
N SER A 129 13.55 -22.20 4.25
CA SER A 129 12.63 -21.46 3.39
C SER A 129 13.10 -20.01 3.16
N VAL A 130 13.58 -19.32 4.19
CA VAL A 130 14.12 -17.96 4.05
C VAL A 130 15.39 -17.94 3.23
N ALA A 131 16.31 -18.89 3.45
CA ALA A 131 17.53 -19.00 2.65
C ALA A 131 17.23 -19.27 1.16
N THR A 132 16.26 -20.15 0.90
CA THR A 132 15.76 -20.45 -0.44
C THR A 132 15.14 -19.21 -1.08
N LEU A 133 14.24 -18.50 -0.38
CA LEU A 133 13.63 -17.28 -0.87
C LEU A 133 14.68 -16.22 -1.26
N GLN A 134 15.70 -16.02 -0.43
CA GLN A 134 16.77 -15.05 -0.72
C GLN A 134 17.54 -15.40 -2.00
N ARG A 135 17.85 -16.69 -2.20
CA ARG A 135 18.51 -17.16 -3.42
C ARG A 135 17.61 -16.98 -4.63
N ASP A 136 16.34 -17.35 -4.52
CA ASP A 136 15.39 -17.34 -5.64
C ASP A 136 15.03 -15.90 -6.04
N ILE A 137 14.94 -14.96 -5.08
CA ILE A 137 14.79 -13.54 -5.41
C ILE A 137 16.04 -13.02 -6.13
N ARG A 138 17.25 -13.39 -5.71
CA ARG A 138 18.48 -12.93 -6.38
C ARG A 138 18.56 -13.40 -7.83
N SER A 139 18.21 -14.66 -8.09
CA SER A 139 18.23 -15.22 -9.44
C SER A 139 17.21 -14.60 -10.39
N VAL A 140 16.13 -13.99 -9.88
CA VAL A 140 15.17 -13.25 -10.71
C VAL A 140 15.79 -11.98 -11.35
N TYR A 141 16.83 -11.43 -10.74
CA TYR A 141 17.47 -10.18 -11.15
C TYR A 141 18.88 -10.36 -11.76
N GLU A 142 19.39 -11.59 -11.82
CA GLU A 142 20.61 -11.97 -12.55
C GLU A 142 20.28 -12.36 -13.99
#